data_AF-A0A9R0EZ24-F1
#
_entry.id   AF-A0A9R0EZ24-F1
#
_cell.length_a   1.000
_cell.length_b   1.000
_cell.length_c   1.000
_cell.angle_alpha   90.00
_cell.angle_beta   90.00
_cell.angle_gamma   90.00
#
_symmetry.space_group_name_H-M   'P 1'
#
loop_
_entity.id
_entity.type
_entity.pdbx_description
1 polymer ?
#
loop_
_entity_poly.entity_id
_entity_poly.type
_entity_poly.pdbx_seq_one_letter_code
_entity_poly.pdbx_strand_id
1 'polypeptide(L)'
;MSRVMWSARVFVFICFVLYVASAKRFETRCKLVRELLKIGMPNDMFLGQWVCLIEKVSNRETTALTTKSNGKKAYGLYQIPSEWCKEGKRGGRCNIKCEDLLNDDIRDDTACALKIMEEHGFQYWPLWTTRCKNDNFITNEIYKCPDLNRLSPERSLFLNQG
;
A
#
# COMPACT_ATOMS: atom_id res chain seq x y z
N MET A 1 35.43 -24.93 -33.73
CA MET A 1 34.87 -24.79 -32.36
C MET A 1 34.54 -23.33 -32.11
N SER A 2 33.34 -22.90 -32.52
CA SER A 2 32.86 -21.54 -32.29
C SER A 2 32.47 -21.41 -30.83
N ARG A 3 33.31 -20.73 -30.05
CA ARG A 3 33.10 -20.55 -28.61
C ARG A 3 31.84 -19.72 -28.38
N VAL A 4 30.95 -20.31 -27.60
CA VAL A 4 29.73 -19.78 -27.00
C VAL A 4 29.87 -18.30 -26.61
N MET A 5 29.51 -17.39 -27.52
CA MET A 5 29.42 -15.94 -27.27
C MET A 5 27.96 -15.52 -27.03
N TRP A 6 27.16 -16.48 -26.54
CA TRP A 6 25.72 -16.36 -26.27
C TRP A 6 25.38 -16.29 -24.77
N SER A 7 26.38 -16.01 -23.93
CA SER A 7 26.29 -16.35 -22.50
C SER A 7 26.52 -15.20 -21.52
N ALA A 8 26.80 -13.98 -21.98
CA ALA A 8 26.90 -12.81 -21.09
C ALA A 8 25.68 -11.88 -21.21
N ARG A 9 25.30 -11.51 -22.44
CA ARG A 9 24.18 -10.58 -22.69
C ARG A 9 22.81 -11.18 -22.33
N VAL A 10 22.61 -12.46 -22.68
CA VAL A 10 21.40 -13.21 -22.34
C VAL A 10 21.32 -13.40 -20.82
N PHE A 11 22.45 -13.70 -20.17
CA PHE A 11 22.51 -13.87 -18.71
C PHE A 11 22.27 -12.55 -17.96
N VAL A 12 22.83 -11.43 -18.42
CA VAL A 12 22.58 -10.09 -17.85
C VAL A 12 21.11 -9.70 -18.01
N PHE A 13 20.49 -9.95 -19.17
CA PHE A 13 19.05 -9.72 -19.36
C PHE A 13 18.19 -10.64 -18.49
N ILE A 14 18.53 -11.93 -18.36
CA ILE A 14 17.82 -12.87 -17.50
C ILE A 14 17.96 -12.46 -16.02
N CYS A 15 19.15 -12.08 -15.56
CA CYS A 15 19.35 -11.57 -14.20
C CYS A 15 18.61 -10.24 -13.95
N PHE A 16 18.53 -9.35 -14.95
CA PHE A 16 17.75 -8.12 -14.87
C PHE A 16 16.24 -8.40 -14.82
N VAL A 17 15.74 -9.37 -15.59
CA VAL A 17 14.34 -9.80 -15.56
C VAL A 17 13.99 -10.50 -14.25
N LEU A 18 14.88 -11.32 -13.69
CA LEU A 18 14.70 -11.98 -12.38
C LEU A 18 14.75 -10.99 -11.20
N TYR A 19 15.39 -9.83 -11.36
CA TYR A 19 15.44 -8.79 -10.34
C TYR A 19 14.09 -8.04 -10.18
N VAL A 20 13.22 -8.06 -11.19
CA VAL A 20 12.12 -7.08 -11.33
C VAL A 20 10.74 -7.59 -10.91
N ALA A 21 10.60 -8.74 -10.23
CA ALA A 21 9.27 -9.20 -9.78
C ALA A 21 9.27 -9.92 -8.43
N SER A 22 9.97 -9.37 -7.42
CA SER A 22 9.64 -9.72 -6.04
C SER A 22 8.48 -8.82 -5.61
N ALA A 23 7.29 -9.41 -5.47
CA ALA A 23 6.15 -8.72 -4.88
C ALA A 23 6.48 -8.31 -3.43
N LYS A 24 6.55 -7.01 -3.12
CA LYS A 24 6.75 -6.57 -1.73
C LYS A 24 5.50 -6.83 -0.91
N ARG A 25 5.70 -7.58 0.16
CA ARG A 25 4.70 -7.73 1.22
C ARG A 25 5.29 -7.27 2.53
N PHE A 26 4.63 -6.32 3.18
CA PHE A 26 5.07 -5.89 4.50
C PHE A 26 4.77 -7.02 5.50
N GLU A 27 5.83 -7.75 5.86
CA GLU A 27 5.75 -8.90 6.76
C GLU A 27 5.03 -8.56 8.06
N THR A 28 5.35 -7.39 8.64
CA THR A 28 4.76 -6.91 9.91
C THR A 28 4.04 -5.58 9.72
N ARG A 29 3.09 -5.30 10.63
CA ARG A 29 2.39 -4.00 10.71
C ARG A 29 3.36 -2.85 10.93
N CYS A 30 4.41 -3.04 11.74
CA CYS A 30 5.42 -2.01 11.98
C CYS A 30 6.24 -1.66 10.74
N LYS A 31 6.59 -2.65 9.89
CA LYS A 31 7.27 -2.38 8.61
C LYS A 31 6.39 -1.52 7.69
N LEU A 32 5.08 -1.81 7.65
CA LEU A 32 4.12 -0.98 6.90
C LEU A 32 4.03 0.43 7.48
N VAL A 33 3.82 0.56 8.79
CA VAL A 33 3.78 1.86 9.50
C VAL A 33 5.01 2.71 9.18
N ARG A 34 6.21 2.13 9.24
CA ARG A 34 7.45 2.85 8.92
C ARG A 34 7.43 3.39 7.50
N GLU A 35 6.98 2.62 6.52
CA GLU A 35 6.89 3.09 5.13
C GLU A 35 5.84 4.20 4.99
N LEU A 36 4.66 4.04 5.58
CA LEU A 36 3.60 5.05 5.54
C LEU A 36 4.06 6.38 6.14
N LEU A 37 4.80 6.35 7.25
CA LEU A 37 5.38 7.54 7.87
C LEU A 37 6.47 8.16 6.98
N LYS A 38 7.33 7.32 6.39
CA LYS A 38 8.42 7.76 5.51
C LYS A 38 7.91 8.48 4.26
N ILE A 39 6.80 8.04 3.69
CA ILE A 39 6.17 8.71 2.52
C ILE A 39 5.30 9.91 2.90
N GLY A 40 5.20 10.23 4.19
CA GLY A 40 4.45 11.39 4.68
C GLY A 40 2.94 11.18 4.70
N MET A 41 2.45 9.98 5.05
CA MET A 41 1.02 9.74 5.21
C MET A 41 0.43 10.76 6.21
N PRO A 42 -0.54 11.58 5.78
CA PRO A 42 -1.08 12.64 6.62
C PRO A 42 -1.93 12.06 7.74
N ASN A 43 -1.87 12.73 8.89
CA ASN A 43 -2.71 12.49 10.06
C ASN A 43 -2.48 11.13 10.77
N ASP A 44 -1.53 11.14 11.70
CA ASP A 44 -1.22 10.02 12.59
C ASP A 44 -2.45 9.44 13.33
N MET A 45 -3.50 10.24 13.54
CA MET A 45 -4.72 9.82 14.23
C MET A 45 -5.45 8.67 13.49
N PHE A 46 -5.32 8.60 12.16
CA PHE A 46 -5.97 7.57 11.34
C PHE A 46 -5.02 6.45 10.89
N LEU A 47 -3.76 6.47 11.33
CA LEU A 47 -2.76 5.49 10.89
C LEU A 47 -3.18 4.04 11.21
N GLY A 48 -3.83 3.81 12.36
CA GLY A 48 -4.38 2.49 12.71
C GLY A 48 -5.48 2.02 11.76
N GLN A 49 -6.32 2.95 11.30
CA GLN A 49 -7.40 2.66 10.35
C GLN A 49 -6.83 2.35 8.95
N TRP A 50 -5.79 3.07 8.52
CA TRP A 50 -5.07 2.77 7.28
C TRP A 50 -4.39 1.41 7.29
N VAL A 51 -3.66 1.08 8.37
CA VAL A 51 -3.01 -0.23 8.52
C VAL A 51 -4.05 -1.34 8.55
N CYS A 52 -5.19 -1.14 9.23
CA CYS A 52 -6.27 -2.11 9.22
C CYS A 52 -6.85 -2.30 7.82
N LEU A 53 -7.19 -1.21 7.12
CA LEU A 53 -7.68 -1.26 5.74
C LEU A 53 -6.75 -2.10 4.87
N ILE A 54 -5.48 -1.71 4.78
CA ILE A 54 -4.45 -2.36 3.94
C ILE A 54 -4.35 -3.86 4.28
N GLU A 55 -4.28 -4.21 5.57
CA GLU A 55 -4.22 -5.60 5.97
C GLU A 55 -5.45 -6.40 5.52
N LYS A 56 -6.65 -5.84 5.65
CA LYS A 56 -7.89 -6.57 5.33
C LYS A 56 -8.15 -6.65 3.83
N VAL A 57 -7.68 -5.70 3.03
CA VAL A 57 -7.96 -5.68 1.58
C VAL A 57 -6.86 -6.34 0.75
N SER A 58 -5.59 -6.21 1.11
CA SER A 58 -4.45 -6.71 0.32
C SER A 58 -3.53 -7.63 1.10
N ASN A 59 -3.75 -7.83 2.40
CA ASN A 59 -2.80 -8.55 3.26
C ASN A 59 -1.39 -7.92 3.26
N ARG A 60 -1.35 -6.59 3.10
CA ARG A 60 -0.14 -5.76 3.02
C ARG A 60 0.77 -6.07 1.84
N GLU A 61 0.20 -6.60 0.75
CA GLU A 61 0.91 -6.94 -0.49
C GLU A 61 0.72 -5.83 -1.52
N THR A 62 1.84 -5.29 -2.02
CA THR A 62 1.83 -4.14 -2.94
C THR A 62 1.37 -4.50 -4.35
N THR A 63 1.51 -5.76 -4.74
CA THR A 63 1.10 -6.26 -6.06
C THR A 63 -0.26 -6.96 -6.05
N ALA A 64 -1.04 -6.80 -4.98
CA ALA A 64 -2.34 -7.48 -4.85
C ALA A 64 -3.30 -7.04 -5.96
N LEU A 65 -3.85 -8.01 -6.69
CA LEU A 65 -4.82 -7.76 -7.77
C LEU A 65 -6.06 -8.63 -7.56
N THR A 66 -7.22 -7.99 -7.39
CA THR A 66 -8.51 -8.70 -7.28
C THR A 66 -9.34 -8.46 -8.53
N THR A 67 -9.89 -9.53 -9.10
CA THR A 67 -10.93 -9.44 -10.14
C THR A 67 -12.27 -9.88 -9.55
N LYS A 68 -13.27 -8.99 -9.56
CA LYS A 68 -14.63 -9.27 -9.10
C LYS A 68 -15.39 -10.08 -10.16
N SER A 69 -16.48 -10.73 -9.75
CA SER A 69 -17.33 -11.54 -10.64
C SER A 69 -17.89 -10.78 -11.85
N ASN A 70 -18.08 -9.47 -11.73
CA ASN A 70 -18.51 -8.59 -12.82
C ASN A 70 -17.36 -8.07 -13.70
N GLY A 71 -16.15 -8.63 -13.57
CA GLY A 71 -14.96 -8.24 -14.32
C GLY A 71 -14.28 -6.96 -13.83
N LYS A 72 -14.85 -6.22 -12.87
CA LYS A 72 -14.19 -5.04 -12.29
C LYS A 72 -12.98 -5.46 -11.47
N LYS A 73 -11.88 -4.74 -11.63
CA LYS A 73 -10.61 -5.01 -10.95
C LYS A 73 -10.35 -4.02 -9.82
N ALA A 74 -9.52 -4.43 -8.86
CA ALA A 74 -8.98 -3.59 -7.81
C ALA A 74 -7.48 -3.88 -7.63
N TYR A 75 -6.68 -2.83 -7.46
CA TYR A 75 -5.23 -2.88 -7.60
C TYR A 75 -4.51 -2.43 -6.32
N GLY A 76 -3.39 -3.07 -6.07
CA GLY A 76 -2.37 -2.59 -5.16
C GLY A 76 -2.73 -2.67 -3.69
N LEU A 77 -1.92 -1.96 -2.91
CA LEU A 77 -1.91 -2.05 -1.45
C LEU A 77 -3.26 -1.69 -0.80
N TYR A 78 -3.99 -0.75 -1.40
CA TYR A 78 -5.30 -0.27 -0.91
C TYR A 78 -6.48 -0.89 -1.67
N GLN A 79 -6.24 -1.81 -2.61
CA GLN A 79 -7.27 -2.37 -3.51
C GLN A 79 -8.11 -1.27 -4.18
N ILE A 80 -7.41 -0.34 -4.84
CA ILE A 80 -7.98 0.80 -5.56
C ILE A 80 -8.79 0.28 -6.76
N PRO A 81 -10.10 0.57 -6.86
CA PRO A 81 -10.91 0.07 -7.97
C PRO A 81 -10.54 0.67 -9.33
N SER A 82 -10.80 -0.08 -10.41
CA SER A 82 -10.47 0.29 -11.79
C SER A 82 -11.08 1.62 -12.28
N GLU A 83 -12.08 2.20 -11.61
CA GLU A 83 -12.55 3.56 -11.94
C GLU A 83 -11.56 4.68 -11.55
N TRP A 84 -10.62 4.42 -10.64
CA TRP A 84 -9.65 5.42 -10.16
C TRP A 84 -8.35 5.44 -10.96
N CYS A 85 -8.07 4.39 -11.73
CA CYS A 85 -6.90 4.28 -12.61
C CYS A 85 -7.35 3.88 -14.03
N LYS A 86 -6.41 3.69 -14.96
CA LYS A 86 -6.71 3.11 -16.28
C LYS A 86 -5.62 2.14 -16.72
N GLU A 87 -6.00 0.97 -17.22
CA GLU A 87 -5.04 -0.03 -17.71
C GLU A 87 -4.36 0.44 -19.01
N GLY A 88 -3.07 0.19 -19.13
CA GLY A 88 -2.23 0.49 -20.30
C GLY A 88 -1.92 1.97 -20.54
N LYS A 89 -2.64 2.91 -19.93
CA LYS A 89 -2.41 4.36 -20.07
C LYS A 89 -2.93 5.15 -18.87
N ARG A 90 -2.39 6.35 -18.66
CA ARG A 90 -2.88 7.24 -17.59
C ARG A 90 -4.36 7.58 -17.79
N GLY A 91 -5.12 7.56 -16.71
CA GLY A 91 -6.54 7.91 -16.71
C GLY A 91 -7.21 7.56 -15.39
N GLY A 92 -8.55 7.50 -15.42
CA GLY A 92 -9.34 7.34 -14.20
C GLY A 92 -9.30 8.59 -13.32
N ARG A 93 -9.92 8.53 -12.15
CA ARG A 93 -10.06 9.69 -11.25
C ARG A 93 -8.74 10.15 -10.61
N CYS A 94 -7.74 9.26 -10.49
CA CYS A 94 -6.40 9.62 -10.04
C CYS A 94 -5.45 9.97 -11.20
N ASN A 95 -5.88 9.82 -12.46
CA ASN A 95 -5.07 10.08 -13.65
C ASN A 95 -3.71 9.33 -13.65
N ILE A 96 -3.74 8.04 -13.31
CA ILE A 96 -2.57 7.13 -13.23
C ILE A 96 -2.82 5.87 -14.05
N LYS A 97 -1.76 5.11 -14.36
CA LYS A 97 -1.92 3.76 -14.91
C LYS A 97 -2.26 2.80 -13.77
N CYS A 98 -3.09 1.79 -14.01
CA CYS A 98 -3.40 0.81 -12.96
C CYS A 98 -2.17 -0.06 -12.63
N GLU A 99 -1.25 -0.22 -13.58
CA GLU A 99 0.00 -0.96 -13.38
C GLU A 99 0.98 -0.22 -12.48
N ASP A 100 0.87 1.12 -12.37
CA ASP A 100 1.68 1.90 -11.43
C ASP A 100 1.31 1.56 -9.97
N LEU A 101 0.09 1.05 -9.72
CA LEU A 101 -0.36 0.59 -8.40
C LEU A 101 0.09 -0.84 -8.04
N LEU A 102 0.88 -1.50 -8.90
CA LEU A 102 1.32 -2.89 -8.72
C LEU A 102 2.85 -2.97 -8.62
N ASN A 103 3.45 -2.04 -7.89
CA ASN A 103 4.89 -1.99 -7.66
C ASN A 103 5.19 -1.71 -6.17
N ASP A 104 6.47 -1.72 -5.80
CA ASP A 104 6.89 -1.61 -4.40
C ASP A 104 6.89 -0.18 -3.83
N ASP A 105 6.81 0.82 -4.71
CA ASP A 105 6.69 2.23 -4.37
C ASP A 105 5.22 2.60 -4.19
N ILE A 106 4.83 2.82 -2.94
CA ILE A 106 3.42 2.99 -2.55
C ILE A 106 2.99 4.47 -2.53
N ARG A 107 3.77 5.39 -3.12
CA ARG A 107 3.52 6.84 -3.05
C ARG A 107 2.29 7.24 -3.85
N ASP A 108 2.17 6.76 -5.08
CA ASP A 108 1.02 7.00 -5.95
C ASP A 108 -0.21 6.20 -5.49
N ASP A 109 -0.04 4.98 -5.00
CA ASP A 109 -1.08 4.24 -4.26
C ASP A 109 -1.66 5.08 -3.14
N THR A 110 -0.79 5.62 -2.27
CA THR A 110 -1.19 6.37 -1.09
C THR A 110 -1.84 7.69 -1.48
N ALA A 111 -1.30 8.41 -2.47
CA ALA A 111 -1.90 9.64 -2.97
C ALA A 111 -3.32 9.40 -3.52
N CYS A 112 -3.51 8.32 -4.28
CA CYS A 112 -4.81 7.97 -4.83
C CYS A 112 -5.79 7.51 -3.72
N ALA A 113 -5.35 6.72 -2.75
CA ALA A 113 -6.16 6.32 -1.60
C ALA A 113 -6.59 7.50 -0.73
N LEU A 114 -5.70 8.49 -0.53
CA LEU A 114 -6.02 9.73 0.19
C LEU A 114 -7.11 10.53 -0.53
N LYS A 115 -7.06 10.60 -1.87
CA LYS A 115 -8.12 11.23 -2.66
C LYS A 115 -9.46 10.52 -2.49
N ILE A 116 -9.47 9.19 -2.48
CA ILE A 116 -10.69 8.40 -2.19
C ILE A 116 -11.22 8.72 -0.80
N MET A 117 -10.33 8.78 0.19
CA MET A 117 -10.67 9.08 1.57
C MET A 117 -11.27 10.49 1.70
N GLU A 118 -10.68 11.50 1.06
CA GLU A 118 -11.19 12.87 1.04
C GLU A 118 -12.62 12.94 0.47
N GLU A 119 -12.88 12.20 -0.61
CA GLU A 119 -14.17 12.26 -1.31
C GLU A 119 -15.26 11.38 -0.69
N HIS A 120 -14.93 10.19 -0.19
CA HIS A 120 -15.91 9.16 0.18
C HIS A 120 -15.78 8.66 1.63
N GLY A 121 -14.66 8.93 2.28
CA GLY A 121 -14.31 8.35 3.56
C GLY A 121 -13.90 6.87 3.49
N PHE A 122 -13.47 6.31 4.61
CA PHE A 122 -13.07 4.90 4.71
C PHE A 122 -14.20 3.91 4.38
N GLN A 123 -15.46 4.34 4.51
CA GLN A 123 -16.64 3.54 4.15
C GLN A 123 -16.70 3.16 2.66
N TYR A 124 -15.90 3.82 1.81
CA TYR A 124 -15.71 3.43 0.42
C TYR A 124 -15.21 1.99 0.27
N TRP A 125 -14.46 1.48 1.25
CA TRP A 125 -14.00 0.09 1.30
C TRP A 125 -14.92 -0.75 2.22
N PRO A 126 -15.80 -1.63 1.68
CA PRO A 126 -16.74 -2.39 2.51
C PRO A 126 -16.07 -3.31 3.54
N LEU A 127 -14.88 -3.83 3.19
CA LEU A 127 -14.06 -4.64 4.09
C LEU A 127 -13.58 -3.83 5.31
N TRP A 128 -13.26 -2.54 5.14
CA TRP A 128 -12.93 -1.68 6.28
C TRP A 128 -14.14 -1.46 7.19
N THR A 129 -15.32 -1.18 6.61
CA THR A 129 -16.54 -0.97 7.39
C THR A 129 -16.87 -2.17 8.27
N THR A 130 -16.68 -3.38 7.75
CA THR A 130 -17.03 -4.64 8.43
C THR A 130 -15.92 -5.17 9.34
N ARG A 131 -14.65 -4.78 9.13
CA ARG A 131 -13.50 -5.39 9.82
C ARG A 131 -12.61 -4.40 10.58
N CYS A 132 -12.83 -3.10 10.46
CA CYS A 132 -11.96 -2.06 11.02
C CYS A 132 -12.69 -0.95 11.79
N LYS A 133 -13.87 -0.50 11.31
CA LYS A 133 -14.55 0.69 11.85
C LYS A 133 -14.73 0.70 13.38
N ASN A 134 -15.01 -0.46 13.97
CA ASN A 134 -15.22 -0.64 15.42
C ASN A 134 -14.21 -1.62 16.04
N ASP A 135 -13.07 -1.86 15.37
CA ASP A 135 -12.01 -2.75 15.86
C ASP A 135 -10.72 -1.96 16.10
N ASN A 136 -10.30 -1.91 17.37
CA ASN A 136 -9.09 -1.22 17.79
C ASN A 136 -7.90 -2.16 17.99
N PHE A 137 -8.02 -3.47 17.71
CA PHE A 137 -6.93 -4.42 17.90
C PHE A 137 -5.67 -4.03 17.13
N ILE A 138 -5.82 -3.73 15.83
CA ILE A 138 -4.71 -3.33 14.96
C ILE A 138 -4.13 -1.99 15.43
N THR A 139 -4.99 -1.03 15.72
CA THR A 139 -4.61 0.28 16.26
C THR A 139 -3.76 0.15 17.53
N ASN A 140 -4.19 -0.68 18.47
CA ASN A 140 -3.46 -0.92 19.72
C ASN A 140 -2.12 -1.64 19.52
N GLU A 141 -2.03 -2.53 18.52
CA GLU A 141 -0.76 -3.19 18.21
C GLU A 141 0.24 -2.21 17.58
N ILE A 142 -0.19 -1.36 16.64
CA ILE A 142 0.74 -0.47 15.96
C ILE A 142 1.36 0.56 16.91
N TYR A 143 0.66 1.01 17.96
CA TYR A 143 1.25 1.92 18.95
C TYR A 143 2.41 1.31 19.75
N LYS A 144 2.63 -0.01 19.66
CA LYS A 144 3.80 -0.69 20.23
C LYS A 144 5.00 -0.72 19.27
N CYS A 145 4.84 -0.22 18.05
CA CYS A 145 5.93 -0.19 17.07
C CYS A 145 7.03 0.80 17.53
N PRO A 146 8.31 0.38 17.52
CA PRO A 146 9.43 1.23 17.96
C PRO A 146 9.54 2.57 17.21
N ASP A 147 9.16 2.58 15.94
CA ASP A 147 9.27 3.76 15.07
C ASP A 147 8.31 4.89 15.47
N LEU A 148 7.13 4.55 16.00
CA LEU A 148 6.15 5.54 16.48
C LEU A 148 6.61 6.21 17.78
N ASN A 149 7.35 5.48 18.62
CA ASN A 149 7.91 6.00 19.87
C ASN A 149 9.12 6.94 19.65
N ARG A 150 9.81 6.85 18.49
CA ARG A 150 10.96 7.71 18.17
C ARG A 150 10.55 9.04 17.54
N LEU A 151 9.38 9.10 16.91
CA LEU A 151 8.84 10.33 16.33
C LEU A 151 8.11 11.21 17.37
N SER A 152 8.13 10.82 18.65
CA SER A 152 7.37 11.47 19.73
C SER A 152 8.22 12.14 20.83
N PRO A 153 9.02 13.19 20.55
CA PRO A 153 9.27 14.19 21.59
C PRO A 153 8.03 15.07 21.83
N GLU A 154 7.21 15.33 20.80
CA GLU A 154 6.06 16.25 20.90
C GLU A 154 4.72 15.57 21.25
N ARG A 155 4.56 14.27 20.98
CA ARG A 155 3.29 13.55 21.24
C ARG A 155 3.06 13.22 22.72
N SER A 156 4.10 13.19 23.54
CA SER A 156 4.02 12.95 24.99
C SER A 156 3.36 14.11 25.76
N LEU A 157 3.24 15.30 25.17
CA LEU A 157 2.52 16.43 25.77
C LEU A 157 0.99 16.31 25.67
N PHE A 158 0.47 15.69 24.60
CA PHE A 158 -0.97 15.58 24.36
C PHE A 158 -1.66 14.43 25.11
N LEU A 159 -0.93 13.37 25.46
CA LEU A 159 -1.49 12.22 26.20
C LEU A 159 -1.48 12.39 27.72
N ASN A 160 -0.81 13.42 28.24
CA ASN A 160 -0.72 13.72 29.68
C ASN A 160 -1.70 14.81 30.15
N GLN A 161 -2.64 15.23 29.29
CA GLN A 161 -3.66 16.25 29.60
C GLN A 161 -5.10 15.73 29.51
N GLY A 162 -5.30 14.40 29.51
CA GLY A 162 -6.61 13.75 29.52
C GLY A 162 -6.82 12.93 30.78
#